data_AF-X1HH39-F1
#
_entry.id   AF-X1HH39-F1
#
_cell.length_a   1.000
_cell.length_b   1.000
_cell.length_c   1.000
_cell.angle_alpha   90.00
_cell.angle_beta   90.00
_cell.angle_gamma   90.00
#
_symmetry.space_group_name_H-M   'P 1'
#
loop_
_entity.id
_entity.type
_entity.pdbx_description
1 polymer ?
#
loop_
_entity_poly.entity_id
_entity_poly.type
_entity_poly.pdbx_seq_one_letter_code
_entity_poly.pdbx_strand_id
1 'polypeptide(L)' 'MREHPTGNARAISYGYPPIVRMSNTYIAPGDKSLEEMIAKVEEGIYAKG' A
#
# COMPACT_ATOMS: atom_id res chain seq x y z
N MET A 1 -26.18 3.08 -2.94
CA MET A 1 -25.25 2.31 -3.80
C MET A 1 -25.31 2.85 -5.22
N ARG A 2 -24.53 3.91 -5.54
CA ARG A 2 -24.42 4.50 -6.89
C ARG A 2 -23.02 5.10 -7.13
N GLU A 3 -22.00 4.53 -6.50
CA GLU A 3 -20.63 4.98 -6.72
C GLU A 3 -20.10 4.46 -8.05
N HIS A 4 -19.30 5.26 -8.73
CA HIS A 4 -18.68 4.87 -9.98
C HIS A 4 -17.65 3.75 -9.75
N PRO A 5 -17.53 2.75 -10.66
CA PRO A 5 -16.50 1.74 -10.58
C PRO A 5 -15.10 2.36 -10.58
N THR A 6 -14.23 1.89 -9.68
CA THR A 6 -12.87 2.44 -9.48
C THR A 6 -11.76 1.56 -10.05
N GLY A 7 -12.09 0.51 -10.82
CA GLY A 7 -11.10 -0.41 -11.41
C GLY A 7 -10.48 -1.43 -10.45
N ASN A 8 -11.05 -1.63 -9.25
CA ASN A 8 -10.53 -2.57 -8.25
C ASN A 8 -11.10 -3.99 -8.35
N ALA A 9 -12.06 -4.27 -9.23
CA ALA A 9 -12.65 -5.61 -9.39
C ALA A 9 -11.65 -6.54 -10.09
N ARG A 10 -11.20 -7.60 -9.42
CA ARG A 10 -10.23 -8.58 -9.95
C ARG A 10 -10.65 -10.01 -9.64
N ALA A 11 -10.47 -10.90 -10.60
CA ALA A 11 -10.62 -12.35 -10.46
C ALA A 11 -9.27 -13.04 -10.65
N ILE A 12 -9.05 -14.16 -9.98
CA ILE A 12 -7.81 -14.94 -10.08
C ILE A 12 -7.75 -15.80 -11.36
N SER A 13 -8.92 -16.25 -11.85
CA SER A 13 -9.09 -16.96 -13.12
C SER A 13 -10.59 -16.97 -13.49
N TYR A 14 -10.94 -17.52 -14.65
CA TYR A 14 -12.31 -17.52 -15.18
C TYR A 14 -13.34 -18.22 -14.27
N GLY A 15 -12.90 -19.14 -13.40
CA GLY A 15 -13.77 -19.91 -12.51
C GLY A 15 -14.22 -19.17 -11.25
N TYR A 16 -13.74 -17.94 -11.03
CA TYR A 16 -14.00 -17.18 -9.80
C TYR A 16 -14.63 -15.83 -10.11
N PRO A 17 -15.68 -15.42 -9.38
CA PRO A 17 -16.25 -14.09 -9.53
C PRO A 17 -15.24 -13.02 -9.10
N PRO A 18 -15.21 -11.86 -9.78
CA PRO A 18 -14.33 -10.76 -9.39
C PRO A 18 -14.79 -10.14 -8.07
N ILE A 19 -13.82 -9.83 -7.20
CA ILE A 19 -14.05 -9.11 -5.94
C ILE A 19 -13.18 -7.85 -5.90
N VAL A 20 -13.47 -6.94 -4.97
CA VAL A 20 -12.66 -5.74 -4.75
C VAL A 20 -11.27 -6.15 -4.25
N ARG A 21 -10.22 -5.73 -4.95
CA ARG A 21 -8.81 -6.02 -4.62
C ARG A 21 -7.96 -4.77 -4.80
N MET A 22 -6.87 -4.72 -4.05
CA MET A 22 -5.81 -3.72 -4.26
C MET A 22 -5.12 -3.96 -5.60
N SER A 23 -4.63 -2.86 -6.19
CA SER A 23 -3.73 -2.87 -7.34
C SER A 23 -2.32 -2.50 -6.88
N ASN A 24 -1.94 -1.23 -6.98
CA ASN A 24 -0.71 -0.69 -6.41
C ASN A 24 -1.08 0.23 -5.26
N THR A 25 -0.87 -0.22 -4.03
CA THR A 25 -1.10 0.58 -2.83
C THR A 25 0.25 0.96 -2.25
N TYR A 26 0.54 2.25 -2.27
CA TYR A 26 1.80 2.79 -1.79
C TYR A 26 1.54 4.06 -0.99
N ILE A 27 2.52 4.42 -0.15
CA ILE A 27 2.50 5.65 0.63
C ILE A 27 3.23 6.71 -0.20
N ALA A 28 2.63 7.88 -0.33
CA ALA A 28 3.27 9.02 -1.00
C ALA A 28 4.53 9.44 -0.24
N PRO A 29 5.55 9.99 -0.94
CA PRO A 29 6.73 10.52 -0.27
C PRO A 29 6.32 11.65 0.69
N GLY A 30 6.93 11.64 1.87
CA GLY A 30 6.94 12.80 2.77
C GLY A 30 8.23 13.62 2.59
N ASP A 31 8.45 14.56 3.50
CA ASP A 31 9.54 15.54 3.36
C ASP A 31 10.85 15.14 4.06
N LYS A 32 10.84 14.08 4.86
CA LYS A 32 12.00 13.68 5.69
C LYS A 32 12.87 12.64 5.00
N SER A 33 14.17 12.77 5.16
CA SER A 33 15.13 11.74 4.74
C SER A 33 15.11 10.53 5.68
N LEU A 34 15.64 9.40 5.22
CA LEU A 34 15.73 8.19 6.05
C LEU A 34 16.66 8.43 7.26
N GLU A 35 17.75 9.17 7.05
CA GLU A 35 18.73 9.51 8.07
C GLU A 35 18.10 10.38 9.16
N GLU A 36 17.30 11.38 8.78
CA GLU A 36 16.56 12.23 9.74
C GLU A 36 15.54 11.44 10.55
N MET A 37 14.91 10.43 9.94
CA MET A 37 13.97 9.55 10.63
C MET A 37 14.70 8.64 11.63
N ILE A 38 15.83 8.05 11.24
CA ILE A 38 16.60 7.13 12.09
C ILE A 38 17.30 7.88 13.23
N ALA A 39 17.83 9.09 12.99
CA ALA A 39 18.58 9.86 13.98
C ALA A 39 17.76 10.22 15.24
N LYS A 40 16.44 10.17 15.17
CA LYS A 40 15.53 10.44 16.30
C LYS A 40 15.19 9.19 17.11
N VAL A 41 15.65 8.01 16.70
CA VAL A 41 15.42 6.75 17.38
C VAL A 41 16.61 6.46 18.28
N GLU A 42 16.40 6.48 19.60
CA GLU A 42 17.44 6.15 20.60
C GLU A 42 17.69 4.64 20.70
N GLU A 43 16.61 3.85 20.72
CA GLU A 43 16.66 2.38 20.69
C GLU A 43 15.49 1.86 19.83
N GLY A 44 15.77 0.93 18.91
CA GLY A 44 14.75 0.39 18.01
C GLY A 44 15.28 -0.58 16.97
N ILE A 45 14.38 -1.05 16.10
CA ILE A 45 14.70 -2.00 15.03
C ILE A 45 14.43 -1.34 13.68
N TYR A 46 15.44 -1.32 12.82
CA TYR A 46 15.27 -0.98 11.41
C TYR A 46 14.95 -2.25 10.61
N ALA A 47 13.67 -2.44 10.29
CA ALA A 47 13.20 -3.56 9.47
C ALA A 47 13.23 -3.17 7.98
N LYS A 48 14.03 -3.90 7.19
CA LYS A 48 14.13 -3.74 5.74
C LYS A 48 13.97 -5.10 5.07
N GLY A 49 13.04 -5.21 4.12
CA GLY A 49 12.75 -6.42 3.35
C GLY A 49 12.48 -6.12 1.89
#